data_AF-A0A497N763-F1
#
_entry.id   AF-A0A497N763-F1
#
_cell.length_a   1.000
_cell.length_b   1.000
_cell.length_c   1.000
_cell.angle_alpha   90.00
_cell.angle_beta   90.00
_cell.angle_gamma   90.00
#
_symmetry.space_group_name_H-M   'P 1'
#
loop_
_entity.id
_entity.type
_entity.pdbx_description
1 polymer ?
#
loop_
_entity_poly.entity_id
_entity_poly.type
_entity_poly.pdbx_seq_one_letter_code
_entity_poly.pdbx_strand_id
1 'polypeptide(L)'
;YYNKLLYAVTGIREFFDINYLWTVGERIYNLERIFNVREGVSRKDDNYPDRIKYEVLLSGPSAKQVFEQEDLLNQYYEARGWDIETGIPKKSKLLELGLDFAVEYGV
;
A
#
# COMPACT_ATOMS: atom_id res chain seq x y z
N TYR A 1 4.24 -20.51 6.66
CA TYR A 1 3.75 -21.73 5.98
C TYR A 1 4.11 -21.68 4.49
N TYR A 2 3.70 -20.61 3.78
CA TYR A 2 4.02 -20.41 2.37
C TYR A 2 5.53 -20.39 2.05
N ASN A 3 6.36 -19.76 2.90
CA ASN A 3 7.82 -19.72 2.76
C ASN A 3 8.47 -21.11 2.61
N LYS A 4 8.05 -22.07 3.43
CA LYS A 4 8.58 -23.44 3.37
C LYS A 4 8.17 -24.17 2.08
N LEU A 5 6.93 -23.95 1.61
CA LEU A 5 6.44 -24.56 0.37
C LEU A 5 7.16 -23.98 -0.86
N LEU A 6 7.29 -22.66 -0.93
CA LEU A 6 8.01 -21.98 -2.01
C LEU A 6 9.46 -22.43 -2.08
N TYR A 7 10.15 -22.48 -0.95
CA TYR A 7 11.51 -23.03 -0.89
C TYR A 7 11.57 -24.48 -1.36
N ALA A 8 10.69 -25.35 -0.86
CA ALA A 8 10.70 -26.77 -1.19
C ALA A 8 10.47 -27.06 -2.69
N VAL A 9 9.64 -26.25 -3.36
CA VAL A 9 9.32 -26.44 -4.78
C VAL A 9 10.36 -25.77 -5.69
N THR A 10 10.84 -24.57 -5.35
CA THR A 10 11.70 -23.76 -6.23
C THR A 10 13.19 -23.93 -5.97
N GLY A 11 13.58 -24.35 -4.76
CA GLY A 11 14.98 -24.40 -4.31
C GLY A 11 15.61 -23.03 -3.99
N ILE A 12 14.88 -21.92 -4.12
CA ILE A 12 15.38 -20.56 -3.88
C ILE A 12 15.48 -20.31 -2.37
N ARG A 13 16.71 -20.19 -1.86
CA ARG A 13 16.99 -20.16 -0.41
C ARG A 13 16.36 -18.97 0.30
N GLU A 14 16.31 -17.82 -0.36
CA GLU A 14 15.76 -16.57 0.15
C GLU A 14 14.28 -16.73 0.52
N PHE A 15 13.52 -17.55 -0.21
CA PHE A 15 12.12 -17.84 0.11
C PHE A 15 11.92 -18.60 1.42
N PHE A 16 12.98 -19.15 2.02
CA PHE A 16 12.87 -19.75 3.35
C PHE A 16 12.68 -18.69 4.44
N ASP A 17 13.24 -17.49 4.26
CA ASP A 17 13.06 -16.35 5.17
C ASP A 17 11.70 -15.69 4.93
N ILE A 18 10.91 -15.58 6.00
CA ILE A 18 9.59 -14.94 5.94
C ILE A 18 9.70 -13.43 5.72
N ASN A 19 10.75 -12.78 6.24
CA ASN A 19 10.94 -11.34 6.08
C ASN A 19 11.24 -10.99 4.63
N TYR A 20 12.03 -11.82 3.94
CA TYR A 20 12.24 -11.69 2.51
C TYR A 20 10.92 -11.70 1.73
N LEU A 21 9.99 -12.62 2.06
CA LEU A 21 8.68 -12.64 1.40
C LEU A 21 7.83 -11.40 1.68
N TRP A 22 7.89 -10.85 2.90
CA TRP A 22 7.24 -9.58 3.20
C TRP A 22 7.79 -8.44 2.33
N THR A 23 9.12 -8.35 2.19
CA THR A 23 9.76 -7.37 1.31
C THR A 23 9.40 -7.58 -0.15
N VAL A 24 9.27 -8.83 -0.62
CA VAL A 24 8.79 -9.11 -1.99
C VAL A 24 7.36 -8.60 -2.18
N GLY A 25 6.46 -8.86 -1.24
CA GLY A 25 5.09 -8.35 -1.30
C GLY A 25 5.02 -6.83 -1.28
N GLU A 26 5.83 -6.19 -0.43
CA GLU A 26 5.92 -4.73 -0.37
C GLU A 26 6.46 -4.13 -1.68
N ARG A 27 7.48 -4.76 -2.29
CA ARG A 27 8.03 -4.37 -3.60
C ARG A 27 6.97 -4.45 -4.69
N ILE A 28 6.22 -5.55 -4.77
CA ILE A 28 5.16 -5.73 -5.78
C ILE A 28 4.12 -4.63 -5.64
N TYR A 29 3.63 -4.38 -4.42
CA TYR A 29 2.59 -3.40 -4.18
C TYR A 29 3.03 -1.96 -4.48
N ASN A 30 4.29 -1.61 -4.18
CA ASN A 30 4.84 -0.29 -4.53
C ASN A 30 5.05 -0.14 -6.04
N LEU A 31 5.43 -1.21 -6.75
CA LEU A 31 5.54 -1.20 -8.20
C LEU A 31 4.16 -1.01 -8.88
N GLU A 32 3.13 -1.71 -8.40
CA GLU A 32 1.74 -1.51 -8.84
C GLU A 32 1.28 -0.07 -8.58
N ARG A 33 1.59 0.47 -7.40
CA ARG A 33 1.25 1.86 -7.08
C ARG A 33 1.94 2.84 -8.04
N ILE A 34 3.24 2.69 -8.29
CA ILE A 34 3.96 3.58 -9.22
C ILE A 34 3.44 3.46 -10.64
N PHE A 35 3.09 2.25 -11.09
CA PHE A 35 2.42 2.08 -12.37
C PHE A 35 1.13 2.92 -12.43
N ASN A 36 0.28 2.85 -11.41
CA ASN A 36 -0.95 3.62 -11.36
C ASN A 36 -0.69 5.14 -11.31
N VAL A 37 0.32 5.58 -10.54
CA VAL A 37 0.74 6.98 -10.48
C VAL A 37 1.17 7.50 -11.85
N ARG A 38 1.94 6.71 -12.61
CA ARG A 38 2.33 7.03 -13.99
C ARG A 38 1.10 7.23 -14.89
N GLU A 39 0.05 6.44 -14.68
CA GLU A 39 -1.23 6.56 -15.40
C GLU A 39 -2.17 7.65 -14.83
N GLY A 40 -1.73 8.41 -13.82
CA GLY A 40 -2.42 9.59 -13.30
C GLY A 40 -3.27 9.36 -12.05
N VAL A 41 -3.18 8.20 -11.41
CA VAL A 41 -3.81 7.94 -10.10
C VAL A 41 -3.08 8.74 -9.02
N SER A 42 -3.84 9.40 -8.14
CA SER A 42 -3.28 10.11 -7.00
C SER A 42 -4.15 9.93 -5.75
N ARG A 43 -3.77 10.62 -4.66
CA ARG A 43 -4.56 10.65 -3.42
C ARG A 43 -6.06 10.88 -3.62
N LYS A 44 -6.46 11.68 -4.61
CA LYS A 44 -7.89 11.98 -4.91
C LYS A 44 -8.70 10.73 -5.26
N ASP A 45 -8.04 9.71 -5.80
CA ASP A 45 -8.66 8.47 -6.28
C ASP A 45 -8.74 7.41 -5.17
N ASP A 46 -7.99 7.57 -4.07
CA ASP A 46 -8.03 6.71 -2.89
C ASP A 46 -9.19 7.14 -1.95
N ASN A 47 -10.42 7.08 -2.47
CA ASN A 47 -11.61 7.63 -1.81
C ASN A 47 -12.78 6.64 -1.77
N TYR A 48 -13.59 6.70 -0.73
CA TYR A 48 -14.82 5.92 -0.63
C TYR A 48 -16.04 6.72 -1.12
N PRO A 49 -17.12 6.03 -1.55
CA PRO A 49 -18.41 6.66 -1.83
C PRO A 49 -18.96 7.46 -0.64
N ASP A 50 -19.68 8.55 -0.92
CA ASP A 50 -20.23 9.46 0.09
C ASP A 50 -21.13 8.79 1.12
N ARG A 51 -21.84 7.73 0.73
CA ARG A 51 -22.62 6.89 1.66
C ARG A 51 -21.76 6.36 2.81
N ILE A 52 -20.56 5.85 2.53
CA ILE A 52 -19.68 5.27 3.55
C ILE A 52 -19.10 6.37 4.44
N LYS A 53 -18.81 7.54 3.86
CA LYS A 53 -18.20 8.67 4.57
C LYS A 53 -19.19 9.42 5.46
N TYR A 54 -20.44 9.54 5.06
CA TYR A 54 -21.38 10.50 5.68
C TYR A 54 -22.70 9.89 6.16
N GLU A 55 -23.16 8.75 5.61
CA GLU A 55 -24.38 8.10 6.11
C GLU A 55 -24.06 7.22 7.32
N VAL A 56 -24.58 7.62 8.49
CA VAL A 56 -24.44 6.82 9.72
C VAL A 56 -25.46 5.71 9.78
N LEU A 57 -25.06 4.58 10.37
CA LEU A 57 -26.00 3.52 10.72
C LEU A 57 -26.93 3.99 11.84
N LEU A 58 -28.23 3.68 11.69
CA LEU A 58 -29.27 4.07 12.65
C LEU A 58 -29.33 3.14 13.87
N SER A 59 -28.82 1.92 13.76
CA SER A 59 -28.89 0.90 14.81
C SER A 59 -27.72 -0.08 14.73
N GLY A 60 -27.53 -0.85 15.79
CA GLY A 60 -26.44 -1.82 15.92
C GLY A 60 -25.19 -1.27 16.64
N PRO A 61 -24.15 -2.10 16.81
CA PRO A 61 -22.96 -1.75 17.60
C PRO A 61 -22.17 -0.55 17.08
N SER A 62 -22.25 -0.27 15.78
CA SER A 62 -21.57 0.85 15.11
C SER A 62 -22.51 2.03 14.79
N ALA A 63 -23.70 2.07 15.38
CA ALA A 63 -24.63 3.17 15.17
C ALA A 63 -24.00 4.52 15.52
N LYS A 64 -24.28 5.55 14.72
CA LYS A 64 -23.73 6.93 14.84
C LYS A 64 -22.21 7.07 14.62
N GLN A 65 -21.49 6.00 14.29
CA GLN A 65 -20.08 6.10 13.93
C GLN A 65 -19.94 6.64 12.49
N VAL A 66 -18.93 7.48 12.27
CA VAL A 66 -18.56 8.04 10.97
C VAL A 66 -17.18 7.52 10.61
N PHE A 67 -16.96 7.23 9.33
CA PHE A 67 -15.67 6.74 8.86
C PHE A 67 -14.65 7.89 8.74
N GLU A 68 -13.59 7.84 9.55
CA GLU A 68 -12.50 8.83 9.60
C GLU A 68 -11.47 8.60 8.48
N GLN A 69 -11.92 8.74 7.23
CA GLN A 69 -11.12 8.38 6.06
C GLN A 69 -9.77 9.11 5.99
N GLU A 70 -9.77 10.44 6.16
CA GLU A 70 -8.57 11.25 5.95
C GLU A 70 -7.44 10.88 6.91
N ASP A 71 -7.76 10.69 8.19
CA ASP A 71 -6.79 10.32 9.22
C ASP A 71 -6.25 8.90 8.99
N LEU A 72 -7.13 7.97 8.63
CA LEU A 72 -6.72 6.60 8.30
C LEU A 72 -5.86 6.54 7.03
N LEU A 73 -6.19 7.34 6.01
CA LEU A 73 -5.44 7.40 4.77
C LEU A 73 -4.04 8.01 5.00
N ASN A 74 -3.94 9.05 5.83
CA ASN A 74 -2.66 9.64 6.23
C ASN A 74 -1.76 8.62 6.95
N GLN A 75 -2.32 7.91 7.94
CA GLN A 75 -1.61 6.86 8.66
C GLN A 75 -1.19 5.72 7.73
N TYR A 76 -2.03 5.37 6.77
CA TYR A 76 -1.71 4.36 5.77
C TYR A 76 -0.52 4.76 4.90
N TYR A 77 -0.50 6.00 4.39
CA TYR A 77 0.63 6.49 3.59
C TYR A 77 1.91 6.59 4.42
N GLU A 78 1.84 7.06 5.66
CA GLU A 78 2.99 7.10 6.55
C GLU A 78 3.56 5.69 6.77
N ALA A 79 2.70 4.72 7.11
CA ALA A 79 3.10 3.33 7.31
C ALA A 79 3.70 2.69 6.05
N ARG A 80 3.26 3.10 4.85
CA ARG A 80 3.79 2.65 3.56
C ARG A 80 5.07 3.37 3.14
N GLY A 81 5.47 4.44 3.81
CA GLY A 81 6.57 5.30 3.37
C GLY A 81 6.23 6.12 2.12
N TRP A 82 4.97 6.49 1.96
CA TRP A 82 4.47 7.31 0.87
C TRP A 82 4.36 8.78 1.32
N ASP A 83 4.29 9.68 0.35
CA ASP A 83 4.01 11.09 0.60
C ASP A 83 2.53 11.27 0.95
N ILE A 84 2.26 12.01 2.04
CA ILE A 84 0.91 12.12 2.59
C ILE A 84 0.02 12.96 1.67
N GLU A 85 0.55 13.99 1.02
CA GLU A 85 -0.24 14.90 0.19
C GLU A 85 -0.59 14.28 -1.16
N THR A 86 0.37 13.59 -1.77
CA THR A 86 0.23 13.07 -3.14
C THR A 86 -0.19 11.60 -3.20
N GLY A 87 0.10 10.82 -2.16
CA GLY A 87 -0.08 9.37 -2.14
C GLY A 87 0.93 8.61 -3.00
N ILE A 88 2.07 9.24 -3.32
CA ILE A 88 3.14 8.67 -4.14
C ILE A 88 4.22 8.04 -3.23
N PRO A 89 4.71 6.83 -3.51
CA PRO A 89 5.84 6.25 -2.79
C PRO A 89 7.07 7.17 -2.78
N LYS A 90 7.66 7.42 -1.61
CA LYS A 90 8.85 8.28 -1.52
C LYS A 90 10.03 7.63 -2.24
N LYS A 91 10.89 8.45 -2.84
CA LYS A 91 12.15 7.99 -3.47
C LYS A 91 12.95 7.04 -2.58
N SER A 92 13.09 7.35 -1.28
CA SER A 92 13.81 6.49 -0.33
C SER A 92 13.21 5.09 -0.23
N LYS A 93 11.87 4.97 -0.23
CA LYS A 93 11.16 3.69 -0.17
C LYS A 93 11.33 2.89 -1.46
N LEU A 94 11.32 3.55 -2.63
CA LEU A 94 11.58 2.86 -3.91
C LEU A 94 13.00 2.31 -3.99
N LEU A 95 14.00 3.08 -3.54
CA LEU A 95 15.40 2.62 -3.49
C LEU A 95 15.57 1.46 -2.50
N GLU A 96 14.96 1.54 -1.31
CA GLU A 96 14.96 0.46 -0.32
C GLU A 96 14.43 -0.86 -0.89
N LEU A 97 13.41 -0.79 -1.75
CA LEU A 97 12.79 -1.96 -2.38
C LEU A 97 13.49 -2.40 -3.68
N GLY A 98 14.57 -1.75 -4.11
CA GLY A 98 15.28 -2.07 -5.37
C GLY A 98 14.48 -1.72 -6.63
N LEU A 99 13.68 -0.65 -6.54
CA LEU A 99 12.87 -0.10 -7.64
C LEU A 99 13.47 1.19 -8.19
N ASP A 100 14.80 1.27 -8.29
CA ASP A 100 15.56 2.46 -8.70
C ASP A 100 15.10 2.99 -10.06
N PHE A 101 14.78 2.08 -10.99
CA PHE A 101 14.28 2.40 -12.33
C PHE A 101 12.91 3.09 -12.32
N ALA A 102 12.15 2.97 -11.22
CA ALA A 102 10.80 3.51 -11.12
C ALA A 102 10.76 4.92 -10.51
N VAL A 103 11.90 5.41 -10.00
CA VAL A 103 12.00 6.70 -9.29
C VAL A 103 11.59 7.88 -10.17
N GLU A 104 11.84 7.82 -11.47
CA GLU A 104 11.47 8.89 -12.42
C GLU A 104 9.96 9.09 -12.56
N TYR A 105 9.15 8.08 -12.21
CA TYR A 105 7.68 8.15 -12.27
C TYR A 105 7.05 8.62 -10.95
N GLY A 106 7.86 8.84 -9.91
CA GLY A 106 7.41 9.27 -8.58
C GLY A 106 7.68 10.74 -8.26
N VAL A 107 7.96 11.57 -9.28
CA VAL A 107 8.25 13.01 -9.17
C VAL A 107 7.09 13.83 -9.71
#